data_AF-A0A2P9HE55-F1
#
_entry.id   AF-A0A2P9HE55-F1
#
_cell.length_a   1.000
_cell.length_b   1.000
_cell.length_c   1.000
_cell.angle_alpha   90.00
_cell.angle_beta   90.00
_cell.angle_gamma   90.00
#
_symmetry.space_group_name_H-M   'P 1'
#
loop_
_entity.id
_entity.type
_entity.pdbx_description
1 polymer ?
#
loop_
_entity_poly.entity_id
_entity_poly.type
_entity_poly.pdbx_seq_one_letter_code
_entity_poly.pdbx_strand_id
1 'polypeptide(L)' 'MGETQRGNHEQATDADPERLGLVQRLTWAYLRTALYPEDSTWAEASAALSAHEPAQGRIESK' A
#
# COMPACT_ATOMS: atom_id res chain seq x y z
N MET A 1 43.70 10.62 10.48
CA MET A 1 42.83 11.59 9.76
C MET A 1 42.29 10.86 8.56
N GLY A 2 41.12 10.20 8.63
CA GLY A 2 39.80 10.85 8.72
C GLY A 2 39.43 11.26 7.30
N GLU A 3 38.41 10.74 6.61
CA GLU A 3 37.21 10.01 7.03
C GLU A 3 36.76 9.13 5.86
N THR A 4 36.27 7.93 6.16
CA THR A 4 35.53 7.11 5.21
C THR A 4 34.19 7.77 4.91
N GLN A 5 34.05 8.43 3.76
CA GLN A 5 32.75 8.78 3.19
C GLN A 5 32.10 7.49 2.67
N ARG A 6 31.66 6.62 3.58
CA ARG A 6 30.73 5.53 3.29
C ARG A 6 29.35 6.02 3.70
N GLY A 7 28.61 6.55 2.73
CA GLY A 7 27.30 7.13 3.00
C GLY A 7 26.66 7.69 1.74
N ASN A 8 26.61 6.89 0.68
CA ASN A 8 25.58 7.09 -0.35
C ASN A 8 24.87 5.75 -0.54
N HIS A 9 24.25 5.30 0.55
CA HIS A 9 23.13 4.38 0.42
C HIS A 9 21.97 5.23 -0.07
N GLU A 10 21.69 5.16 -1.35
CA GLU A 10 20.37 5.45 -1.90
C GLU A 10 19.41 4.35 -1.39
N GLN A 11 19.28 4.22 -0.07
CA GLN A 11 18.20 3.47 0.55
C GLN A 11 16.94 4.22 0.12
N ALA A 12 16.19 3.63 -0.79
CA ALA A 12 14.96 4.18 -1.36
C ALA A 12 14.08 4.79 -0.24
N THR A 13 14.19 6.11 -0.05
CA THR A 13 13.59 6.82 1.09
C THR A 13 12.16 7.32 0.78
N ASP A 14 11.59 6.96 -0.37
CA ASP A 14 10.31 7.57 -0.80
C ASP A 14 9.13 6.59 -0.88
N ALA A 15 9.34 5.30 -0.66
CA ALA A 15 8.22 4.36 -0.57
C ALA A 15 7.59 4.43 0.82
N ASP A 16 6.62 5.33 0.97
CA ASP A 16 5.74 5.45 2.12
C ASP A 16 5.24 4.06 2.58
N PRO A 17 5.72 3.57 3.74
CA PRO A 17 5.46 2.22 4.20
C PRO A 17 3.97 1.99 4.49
N GLU A 18 3.22 3.05 4.82
CA GLU A 18 1.77 2.97 5.00
C GLU A 18 1.09 2.76 3.65
N ARG A 19 1.53 3.46 2.60
CA ARG A 19 1.08 3.25 1.22
C ARG A 19 1.36 1.83 0.74
N LEU A 20 2.54 1.29 1.04
CA LEU A 20 2.88 -0.09 0.71
C LEU A 20 2.00 -1.10 1.46
N GLY A 21 1.72 -0.86 2.74
CA GLY A 21 0.80 -1.68 3.54
C GLY A 21 -0.63 -1.63 3.02
N LEU A 22 -1.08 -0.49 2.51
CA LEU A 22 -2.38 -0.35 1.86
C LEU A 22 -2.45 -1.11 0.53
N VAL A 23 -1.47 -0.94 -0.35
CA VAL A 23 -1.43 -1.64 -1.65
C VAL A 23 -1.42 -3.15 -1.43
N GLN A 24 -0.61 -3.67 -0.50
CA GLN A 24 -0.59 -5.10 -0.17
C GLN A 24 -1.96 -5.60 0.31
N ARG A 25 -2.64 -4.86 1.20
CA ARG A 25 -3.99 -5.22 1.69
C ARG A 25 -5.03 -5.20 0.58
N LEU A 26 -5.00 -4.19 -0.29
CA LEU A 26 -5.91 -4.08 -1.44
C LEU A 26 -5.66 -5.19 -2.46
N THR A 27 -4.40 -5.51 -2.77
CA THR A 27 -4.04 -6.63 -3.65
C THR A 27 -4.53 -7.95 -3.09
N TRP A 28 -4.35 -8.19 -1.79
CA TRP A 28 -4.86 -9.39 -1.14
C TRP A 28 -6.39 -9.50 -1.22
N ALA A 29 -7.10 -8.42 -0.88
CA ALA A 29 -8.56 -8.37 -0.97
C ALA A 29 -9.06 -8.58 -2.41
N TYR A 30 -8.39 -7.97 -3.41
CA TYR A 30 -8.70 -8.17 -4.83
C TYR A 30 -8.60 -9.64 -5.21
N LEU A 31 -7.44 -10.27 -4.96
CA LEU A 31 -7.21 -11.67 -5.29
C LEU A 31 -8.20 -12.60 -4.57
N ARG A 32 -8.48 -12.34 -3.29
CA ARG A 32 -9.45 -13.14 -2.54
C ARG A 32 -10.84 -13.05 -3.14
N THR A 33 -11.32 -11.85 -3.48
CA THR A 33 -12.63 -11.69 -4.12
C THR A 33 -12.68 -12.21 -5.57
N ALA A 34 -11.54 -12.25 -6.26
CA ALA A 34 -11.45 -12.85 -7.60
C ALA A 34 -11.56 -14.38 -7.54
N LEU A 35 -11.01 -15.01 -6.49
CA LEU A 35 -11.12 -16.45 -6.26
C LEU A 35 -12.43 -16.86 -5.58
N TYR A 36 -12.96 -15.99 -4.71
CA TYR A 36 -14.17 -16.20 -3.92
C TYR A 36 -15.14 -15.04 -4.13
N PRO A 37 -16.06 -15.14 -5.11
CA PRO A 37 -16.95 -14.03 -5.47
C PRO A 37 -17.94 -13.63 -4.36
N GLU A 38 -18.15 -14.49 -3.36
CA GLU A 38 -18.99 -14.20 -2.19
C GLU A 38 -18.26 -13.37 -1.11
N ASP A 39 -16.97 -13.08 -1.30
CA ASP A 39 -16.14 -12.43 -0.29
C ASP A 39 -16.27 -10.89 -0.35
N SER A 40 -16.56 -10.26 0.80
CA SER A 40 -16.74 -8.81 0.94
C SER A 40 -15.44 -8.03 1.20
N THR A 41 -14.28 -8.70 1.32
CA THR A 41 -13.03 -8.04 1.75
C THR A 41 -12.59 -6.92 0.82
N TRP A 42 -12.87 -6.99 -0.48
CA TRP A 42 -12.57 -5.90 -1.42
C TRP A 42 -13.35 -4.62 -1.09
N ALA A 43 -14.65 -4.76 -0.79
CA ALA A 43 -15.51 -3.61 -0.47
C ALA A 43 -15.08 -2.96 0.85
N GLU A 44 -14.76 -3.77 1.85
CA GLU A 44 -14.26 -3.30 3.15
C GLU A 44 -12.90 -2.60 3.02
N ALA A 45 -11.97 -3.19 2.26
CA ALA A 45 -10.65 -2.58 2.05
C ALA A 45 -10.73 -1.27 1.25
N SER A 46 -11.62 -1.18 0.25
CA SER A 46 -11.85 0.06 -0.50
C SER A 46 -12.49 1.15 0.37
N ALA A 47 -13.45 0.78 1.22
CA ALA A 47 -14.07 1.72 2.16
C ALA A 47 -13.07 2.23 3.19
N ALA A 48 -12.21 1.35 3.71
CA ALA A 48 -11.15 1.72 4.65
C ALA A 48 -10.14 2.69 4.01
N LEU A 49 -9.74 2.45 2.75
CA LEU A 49 -8.86 3.39 2.02
C LEU A 49 -9.51 4.77 1.89
N SER A 50 -10.80 4.82 1.55
CA SER A 50 -11.52 6.08 1.38
C SER A 50 -11.80 6.81 2.69
N ALA A 51 -11.75 6.12 3.83
CA ALA A 51 -11.95 6.69 5.16
C ALA A 51 -10.64 7.15 5.83
N HIS A 52 -9.47 6.81 5.27
CA HIS A 52 -8.16 7.23 5.78
C HIS A 52 -7.79 8.63 5.25
N GLU A 53 -7.62 9.60 6.15
CA GLU A 53 -7.15 10.97 5.87
C GLU A 53 -5.67 11.15 6.30
N PRO A 54 -4.81 11.83 5.51
CA PRO A 54 -5.06 12.25 4.13
C PRO A 54 -5.19 11.03 3.20
N ALA A 55 -6.08 11.11 2.21
CA ALA A 55 -6.33 10.01 1.28
C ALA A 55 -5.02 9.49 0.66
N GLN A 56 -4.56 8.32 1.10
CA GLN A 56 -3.27 7.73 0.69
C GLN A 56 -3.32 7.17 -0.75
N GLY A 57 -4.50 7.15 -1.37
CA GLY A 57 -4.74 6.75 -2.75
C GLY A 57 -6.24 6.77 -3.11
N ARG A 58 -6.54 6.73 -4.42
CA ARG A 58 -7.90 6.67 -4.97
C ARG A 58 -8.07 5.44 -5.85
N ILE A 59 -9.17 4.72 -5.70
CA ILE A 59 -9.55 3.59 -6.55
C ILE A 59 -10.54 4.11 -7.59
N GLU A 60 -10.20 4.03 -8.88
CA GLU A 60 -11.10 4.43 -9.97
C GLU A 60 -12.04 3.30 -10.38
N SER A 61 -11.53 2.07 -10.40
CA SER A 61 -12.22 0.87 -10.86
C SER A 61 -11.64 -0.37 -10.18
N LYS A 62 -12.46 -1.40 -9.99
CA LYS A 62 -12.04 -2.75 -9.59
C LYS A 62 -11.62 -3.55 -10.83
#